data_AF-A0A806TU40-F1
#
_entry.id   AF-A0A806TU40-F1
#
_cell.length_a   1.000
_cell.length_b   1.000
_cell.length_c   1.000
_cell.angle_alpha   90.00
_cell.angle_beta   90.00
_cell.angle_gamma   90.00
#
_symmetry.space_group_name_H-M   'P 1'
#
loop_
_entity.id
_entity.type
_entity.pdbx_description
1 polymer ?
#
loop_
_entity_poly.entity_id
_entity_poly.type
_entity_poly.pdbx_seq_one_letter_code
_entity_poly.pdbx_strand_id
1 'polypeptide(L)'
;MRLYHGTTTSNAQKILKAGKFHSDLHGIESILYEGQRKKFKIPGSLGYGIYTFVDNPSMALRFINKFDMDNQVLQVNVDIENPDNILDFTNPNHQEQFRRFSQNLQNVQKANDIFNAIPGKSNGKIDLFAGIMTELFIVYLRKNGIYIRFVKKQTETFLPPFKNSYQRLGIPNGTEFTIRYPEDIKSIKQYSFKEES
;
A
#
# COMPACT_ATOMS: atom_id res chain seq x y z
N MET A 1 7.08 13.06 10.54
CA MET A 1 6.26 11.85 10.47
C MET A 1 7.14 10.64 10.75
N ARG A 2 6.75 9.76 11.68
CA ARG A 2 7.43 8.47 11.91
C ARG A 2 6.60 7.38 11.23
N LEU A 3 7.25 6.48 10.49
CA LEU A 3 6.57 5.38 9.81
C LEU A 3 6.89 4.06 10.51
N TYR A 4 5.90 3.19 10.61
CA TYR A 4 6.04 1.89 11.26
C TYR A 4 5.61 0.75 10.35
N HIS A 5 6.48 -0.26 10.20
CA HIS A 5 6.27 -1.44 9.36
C HIS A 5 6.22 -2.70 10.23
N GLY A 6 5.14 -3.47 10.16
CA GLY A 6 5.05 -4.79 10.77
C GLY A 6 5.53 -5.88 9.82
N THR A 7 6.42 -6.75 10.27
CA THR A 7 6.94 -7.89 9.47
C THR A 7 7.32 -9.05 10.38
N THR A 8 7.56 -10.23 9.79
CA THR A 8 8.01 -11.41 10.57
C THR A 8 9.40 -11.18 11.15
N THR A 9 9.73 -11.78 12.29
CA THR A 9 11.04 -11.63 12.94
C THR A 9 12.19 -11.98 11.99
N SER A 10 12.05 -13.06 11.21
CA SER A 10 13.04 -13.45 10.20
C SER A 10 13.26 -12.38 9.13
N ASN A 11 12.20 -11.74 8.64
CA ASN A 11 12.31 -10.67 7.64
C ASN A 11 12.86 -9.38 8.25
N ALA A 12 12.48 -9.05 9.48
CA ALA A 12 13.02 -7.91 10.21
C ALA A 12 14.54 -7.99 10.31
N GLN A 13 15.08 -9.16 10.70
CA GLN A 13 16.52 -9.40 10.77
C GLN A 13 17.21 -9.21 9.42
N LYS A 14 16.62 -9.71 8.32
CA LYS A 14 17.16 -9.51 6.96
C LYS A 14 17.19 -8.04 6.56
N ILE A 15 16.11 -7.31 6.81
CA ILE A 15 15.97 -5.89 6.50
C ILE A 15 16.99 -5.07 7.29
N LEU A 16 17.10 -5.32 8.60
CA LEU A 16 18.02 -4.61 9.49
C LEU A 16 19.48 -4.89 9.11
N LYS A 17 19.84 -6.15 8.84
CA LYS A 17 21.18 -6.53 8.41
C LYS A 17 21.57 -5.90 7.07
N ALA A 18 20.63 -5.82 6.13
CA ALA A 18 20.86 -5.22 4.81
C ALA A 18 20.80 -3.68 4.84
N GLY A 19 20.21 -3.09 5.88
CA GLY A 19 19.92 -1.65 5.95
C GLY A 19 18.88 -1.16 4.93
N LYS A 20 18.18 -2.08 4.23
CA LYS A 20 17.24 -1.74 3.16
C LYS A 20 16.14 -2.79 3.00
N PHE A 21 15.03 -2.37 2.44
CA PHE A 21 13.99 -3.27 1.94
C PHE A 21 14.34 -3.79 0.54
N HIS A 22 13.93 -5.02 0.24
CA HIS A 22 13.89 -5.53 -1.12
C HIS A 22 12.48 -5.28 -1.68
N SER A 23 12.39 -4.57 -2.80
CA SER A 23 11.12 -4.30 -3.46
C SER A 23 11.27 -4.52 -4.95
N ASP A 24 10.49 -5.47 -5.47
CA ASP A 24 10.28 -5.62 -6.91
C ASP A 24 9.07 -4.75 -7.27
N LEU A 25 9.34 -3.53 -7.74
CA LEU A 25 8.30 -2.69 -8.34
C LEU A 25 8.00 -3.25 -9.73
N HIS A 26 6.77 -3.73 -9.92
CA HIS A 26 6.29 -4.18 -11.21
C HIS A 26 5.43 -3.09 -11.85
N GLY A 27 5.53 -2.93 -13.17
CA GLY A 27 4.56 -2.13 -13.91
C GLY A 27 3.23 -2.87 -13.92
N ILE A 28 2.15 -2.27 -13.43
CA ILE A 28 0.84 -2.96 -13.34
C ILE A 28 0.34 -3.44 -14.72
N GLU A 29 0.67 -2.71 -15.77
CA GLU A 29 0.31 -3.05 -17.15
C GLU A 29 1.04 -4.31 -17.65
N SER A 30 2.18 -4.67 -17.05
CA SER A 30 2.96 -5.84 -17.47
C SER A 30 2.21 -7.15 -17.23
N ILE A 31 1.22 -7.15 -16.32
CA ILE A 31 0.28 -8.26 -16.11
C ILE A 31 -0.47 -8.62 -17.39
N LEU A 32 -0.78 -7.65 -18.25
CA LEU A 32 -1.50 -7.89 -19.51
C LEU A 32 -0.63 -8.58 -20.56
N TYR A 33 0.69 -8.37 -20.53
CA TYR A 33 1.62 -8.81 -21.58
C TYR A 33 2.44 -10.05 -21.19
N GLU A 34 2.79 -10.18 -19.91
CA GLU A 34 3.69 -11.23 -19.45
C GLU A 34 2.96 -12.58 -19.20
N GLY A 35 1.62 -12.60 -19.29
CA GLY A 35 0.79 -13.82 -19.21
C GLY A 35 0.98 -14.60 -17.91
N GLN A 36 0.67 -15.90 -17.88
CA GLN A 36 0.87 -16.76 -16.70
C GLN A 36 2.35 -17.12 -16.41
N ARG A 37 3.31 -16.56 -17.15
CA ARG A 37 4.70 -17.06 -17.20
C ARG A 37 5.59 -16.57 -16.05
N LYS A 38 5.15 -15.59 -15.27
CA LYS A 38 5.87 -15.07 -14.09
C LYS A 38 4.97 -15.01 -12.86
N LYS A 39 5.57 -15.21 -11.69
CA LYS A 39 4.94 -14.85 -10.42
C LYS A 39 4.93 -13.32 -10.32
N PHE A 40 3.81 -12.68 -10.60
CA PHE A 40 3.65 -11.24 -10.36
C PHE A 40 3.26 -11.01 -8.91
N LYS A 41 3.87 -9.99 -8.29
CA LYS A 41 3.37 -9.48 -7.01
C LYS A 41 2.00 -8.85 -7.27
N ILE A 42 1.05 -9.09 -6.38
CA ILE A 42 -0.28 -8.46 -6.43
C ILE A 42 -0.19 -7.15 -5.62
N PRO A 43 -0.69 -6.01 -6.15
CA PRO A 43 -0.66 -4.75 -5.42
C PRO A 43 -1.62 -4.80 -4.23
N GLY A 44 -1.28 -4.08 -3.16
CA GLY A 44 -2.25 -3.77 -2.10
C GLY A 44 -3.15 -2.61 -2.52
N SER A 45 -4.05 -2.18 -1.64
CA SER A 45 -5.03 -1.12 -1.93
C SER A 45 -4.42 0.22 -2.35
N LEU A 46 -3.22 0.52 -1.84
CA LEU A 46 -2.40 1.70 -2.20
C LEU A 46 -1.37 1.45 -3.32
N GLY A 47 -1.44 0.31 -4.00
CA GLY A 47 -0.52 -0.07 -5.06
C GLY A 47 0.67 -0.91 -4.60
N TYR A 48 1.80 -0.81 -5.31
CA TYR A 48 3.05 -1.47 -4.97
C TYR A 48 3.91 -0.62 -4.05
N GLY A 49 4.51 -1.28 -3.08
CA GLY A 49 5.52 -0.68 -2.23
C GLY A 49 5.63 -1.36 -0.86
N ILE A 50 6.28 -0.63 0.04
CA ILE A 50 6.49 -0.98 1.44
C ILE A 50 5.40 -0.26 2.24
N TYR A 51 4.50 -1.05 2.83
CA TYR A 51 3.38 -0.53 3.60
C TYR A 51 3.80 -0.21 5.02
N THR A 52 3.47 1.00 5.46
CA THR A 52 3.76 1.50 6.80
C THR A 52 2.55 2.22 7.37
N PHE A 53 2.58 2.47 8.67
CA PHE A 53 1.57 3.24 9.38
C PHE A 53 2.19 4.51 9.95
N VAL A 54 1.52 5.65 9.75
CA VAL A 54 1.97 6.97 10.20
C VAL A 54 1.71 7.10 11.69
N ASP A 55 2.78 7.38 12.45
CA ASP A 55 2.76 7.71 13.88
C ASP A 55 2.01 6.68 14.76
N ASN A 56 1.82 5.45 14.27
CA ASN A 56 1.00 4.41 14.92
C ASN A 56 1.66 3.01 14.86
N PRO A 57 2.62 2.72 15.76
CA PRO A 57 3.30 1.43 15.82
C PRO A 57 2.36 0.28 16.23
N SER A 58 1.37 0.56 17.09
CA SER A 58 0.39 -0.44 17.54
C SER A 58 -0.46 -0.96 16.38
N MET A 59 -0.80 -0.12 15.40
CA MET A 59 -1.50 -0.56 14.20
C MET A 59 -0.64 -1.42 13.29
N ALA A 60 0.67 -1.12 13.18
CA ALA A 60 1.62 -1.97 12.47
C ALA A 60 1.72 -3.37 13.10
N LEU A 61 1.77 -3.45 14.43
CA LEU A 61 1.75 -4.70 15.18
C LEU A 61 0.44 -5.47 14.97
N ARG A 62 -0.72 -4.81 15.14
CA ARG A 62 -2.04 -5.42 14.92
C ARG A 62 -2.23 -5.93 13.50
N PHE A 63 -1.62 -5.28 12.51
CA PHE A 63 -1.66 -5.73 11.13
C PHE A 63 -0.89 -7.03 10.94
N ILE A 64 0.37 -7.10 11.39
CA ILE A 64 1.21 -8.30 11.20
C ILE A 64 0.73 -9.49 12.04
N ASN A 65 0.17 -9.26 13.23
CA ASN A 65 -0.45 -10.30 14.08
C ASN A 65 -1.56 -11.10 13.38
N LYS A 66 -2.17 -10.57 12.31
CA LYS A 66 -3.18 -11.30 11.52
C LYS A 66 -2.59 -12.42 10.67
N PHE A 67 -1.29 -12.36 10.40
CA PHE A 67 -0.59 -13.26 9.47
C PHE A 67 0.41 -14.15 10.19
N ASP A 68 1.12 -13.61 11.18
CA ASP A 68 2.17 -14.31 11.91
C ASP A 68 2.26 -13.77 13.35
N MET A 69 2.45 -14.65 14.32
CA MET A 69 2.64 -14.28 15.74
C MET A 69 4.12 -14.05 16.09
N ASP A 70 5.06 -14.60 15.30
CA ASP A 70 6.49 -14.31 15.42
C ASP A 70 6.85 -13.09 14.56
N ASN A 71 6.58 -11.91 15.11
CA ASN A 71 6.68 -10.66 14.37
C ASN A 71 7.35 -9.54 15.17
N GLN A 72 7.73 -8.51 14.42
CA GLN A 72 8.35 -7.30 14.93
C GLN A 72 7.86 -6.07 14.19
N VAL A 73 7.97 -4.92 14.85
CA VAL A 73 7.73 -3.61 14.24
C VAL A 73 9.07 -2.93 13.99
N LEU A 74 9.22 -2.40 12.78
CA LEU A 74 10.35 -1.56 12.39
C LEU A 74 9.88 -0.11 12.31
N GLN A 75 10.67 0.82 12.85
CA GLN A 75 10.54 2.24 12.53
C GLN A 75 11.33 2.53 11.26
N VAL A 76 10.63 3.10 10.28
CA VAL A 76 11.17 3.49 8.97
C VAL A 76 11.17 5.02 8.91
N ASN A 77 12.30 5.61 8.54
CA ASN A 77 12.39 7.04 8.28
C ASN A 77 12.63 7.27 6.80
N VAL A 78 11.84 8.15 6.21
CA VAL A 78 11.95 8.60 4.82
C VAL A 78 12.19 10.11 4.83
N ASP A 79 12.82 10.59 3.77
CA ASP A 79 12.90 12.03 3.51
C ASP A 79 11.94 12.37 2.38
N ILE A 80 11.12 13.38 2.61
CA ILE A 80 10.14 13.86 1.64
C ILE A 80 10.67 15.20 1.15
N GLU A 81 11.49 15.14 0.10
CA GLU A 81 12.10 16.32 -0.50
C GLU A 81 11.06 17.18 -1.22
N ASN A 82 10.08 16.54 -1.87
CA ASN A 82 9.02 17.22 -2.61
C ASN A 82 7.63 16.65 -2.24
N PRO A 83 6.73 17.47 -1.66
CA PRO A 83 5.36 17.08 -1.33
C PRO A 83 4.52 16.62 -2.53
N ASP A 84 4.80 17.11 -3.74
CA ASP A 84 4.07 16.74 -4.97
C ASP A 84 4.29 15.27 -5.36
N ASN A 85 5.33 14.62 -4.81
CA ASN A 85 5.58 13.20 -4.99
C ASN A 85 4.68 12.31 -4.08
N ILE A 86 3.77 12.91 -3.29
CA ILE A 86 2.83 12.18 -2.43
C ILE A 86 1.44 12.20 -3.06
N LEU A 87 0.94 11.01 -3.41
CA LEU A 87 -0.48 10.81 -3.67
C LEU A 87 -1.22 10.68 -2.34
N ASP A 88 -1.65 11.81 -1.79
CA ASP A 88 -2.35 11.88 -0.51
C ASP A 88 -3.88 11.75 -0.64
N PHE A 89 -4.44 10.56 -0.43
CA PHE A 89 -5.89 10.34 -0.37
C PHE A 89 -6.54 10.83 0.92
N THR A 90 -5.83 11.54 1.80
CA THR A 90 -6.43 12.34 2.87
C THR A 90 -6.71 13.78 2.42
N ASN A 91 -6.17 14.18 1.26
CA ASN A 91 -6.41 15.47 0.63
C ASN A 91 -7.64 15.39 -0.31
N PRO A 92 -8.68 16.23 -0.11
CA PRO A 92 -9.88 16.24 -0.95
C PRO A 92 -9.62 16.45 -2.45
N ASN A 93 -8.60 17.24 -2.82
CA ASN A 93 -8.28 17.50 -4.22
C ASN A 93 -7.74 16.24 -4.91
N HIS A 94 -6.86 15.49 -4.23
CA HIS A 94 -6.36 14.22 -4.76
C HIS A 94 -7.46 13.16 -4.83
N GLN A 95 -8.35 13.12 -3.83
CA GLN A 95 -9.52 12.24 -3.86
C GLN A 95 -10.42 12.55 -5.07
N GLU A 96 -10.66 13.83 -5.36
CA GLU A 96 -11.49 14.25 -6.49
C GLU A 96 -10.83 13.92 -7.84
N GLN A 97 -9.53 14.16 -7.99
CA GLN A 97 -8.79 13.78 -9.20
C GLN A 97 -8.83 12.27 -9.43
N PHE A 98 -8.59 11.49 -8.38
CA PHE A 98 -8.67 10.04 -8.44
C PHE A 98 -10.08 9.56 -8.76
N ARG A 99 -11.11 10.15 -8.15
CA ARG A 99 -12.51 9.82 -8.40
C ARG A 99 -12.88 10.05 -9.87
N ARG A 100 -12.49 11.19 -10.45
CA ARG A 100 -12.70 11.48 -11.88
C ARG A 100 -11.98 10.46 -12.76
N PHE A 101 -10.74 10.14 -12.43
CA PHE A 101 -9.96 9.13 -13.14
C PHE A 101 -10.62 7.74 -13.08
N SER A 102 -11.08 7.32 -11.90
CA SER A 102 -11.67 6.00 -11.65
C SER A 102 -13.10 5.87 -12.19
N GLN A 103 -13.77 6.97 -12.50
CA GLN A 103 -15.09 6.97 -13.14
C GLN A 103 -15.02 6.99 -14.67
N ASN A 104 -13.85 7.23 -15.25
CA ASN A 104 -13.67 7.16 -16.70
C ASN A 104 -13.80 5.71 -17.20
N LEU A 105 -14.72 5.47 -18.14
CA LEU A 105 -15.05 4.15 -18.65
C LEU A 105 -13.83 3.38 -19.21
N GLN A 106 -12.92 4.05 -19.89
CA GLN A 106 -11.73 3.41 -20.47
C GLN A 106 -10.77 2.93 -19.37
N ASN A 107 -10.60 3.72 -18.30
CA ASN A 107 -9.76 3.34 -17.17
C ASN A 107 -10.38 2.19 -16.38
N VAL A 108 -11.70 2.20 -16.20
CA VAL A 108 -12.45 1.10 -15.57
C VAL A 108 -12.31 -0.18 -16.39
N GLN A 109 -12.47 -0.11 -17.71
CA GLN A 109 -12.31 -1.26 -18.59
C GLN A 109 -10.88 -1.83 -18.48
N LYS A 110 -9.87 -0.97 -18.54
CA LYS A 110 -8.47 -1.38 -18.39
C LYS A 110 -8.17 -2.00 -17.03
N ALA A 111 -8.73 -1.45 -15.96
CA ALA A 111 -8.62 -2.03 -14.62
C ALA A 111 -9.29 -3.41 -14.55
N ASN A 112 -10.45 -3.59 -15.19
CA ASN A 112 -11.12 -4.89 -15.31
C ASN A 112 -10.29 -5.89 -16.11
N ASP A 113 -9.65 -5.48 -17.21
CA ASP A 113 -8.81 -6.38 -18.00
C ASP A 113 -7.62 -6.91 -17.18
N ILE A 114 -6.94 -6.02 -16.44
CA ILE A 114 -5.87 -6.39 -15.50
C ILE A 114 -6.43 -7.27 -14.38
N PHE A 115 -7.57 -6.88 -13.83
CA PHE A 115 -8.27 -7.63 -12.81
C PHE A 115 -8.81 -8.95 -13.35
N ASN A 116 -8.88 -9.21 -14.64
CA ASN A 116 -9.28 -10.51 -15.20
C ASN A 116 -8.06 -11.37 -15.54
N ALA A 117 -6.92 -10.77 -15.85
CA ALA A 117 -5.67 -11.48 -16.16
C ALA A 117 -4.96 -12.12 -14.94
N ILE A 118 -5.17 -11.65 -13.71
CA ILE A 118 -4.47 -12.21 -12.53
C ILE A 118 -4.98 -13.65 -12.22
N PRO A 119 -4.12 -14.68 -12.08
CA PRO A 119 -4.56 -16.04 -11.77
C PRO A 119 -4.93 -16.20 -10.27
N GLY A 120 -5.83 -17.13 -9.95
CA GLY A 120 -6.13 -17.53 -8.55
C GLY A 120 -6.94 -16.52 -7.73
N LYS A 121 -7.80 -15.71 -8.38
CA LYS A 121 -8.67 -14.78 -7.64
C LYS A 121 -9.76 -15.54 -6.92
N SER A 122 -9.79 -15.43 -5.60
CA SER A 122 -11.02 -15.64 -4.85
C SER A 122 -11.88 -14.38 -4.93
N ASN A 123 -13.18 -14.55 -5.19
CA ASN A 123 -14.18 -13.49 -5.13
C ASN A 123 -14.10 -12.82 -3.75
N GLY A 124 -13.65 -11.56 -3.67
CA GLY A 124 -13.61 -10.84 -2.39
C GLY A 124 -12.50 -9.81 -2.18
N LYS A 125 -11.52 -9.66 -3.09
CA LYS A 125 -10.44 -8.67 -2.89
C LYS A 125 -10.80 -7.30 -3.46
N ILE A 126 -11.73 -6.58 -2.82
CA ILE A 126 -11.99 -5.15 -3.09
C ILE A 126 -10.67 -4.34 -3.08
N ASP A 127 -9.76 -4.69 -2.17
CA ASP A 127 -8.44 -4.07 -2.07
C ASP A 127 -7.56 -4.28 -3.30
N LEU A 128 -7.72 -5.39 -4.04
CA LEU A 128 -6.98 -5.62 -5.27
C LEU A 128 -7.43 -4.67 -6.38
N PHE A 129 -8.74 -4.51 -6.58
CA PHE A 129 -9.23 -3.60 -7.60
C PHE A 129 -8.84 -2.15 -7.29
N ALA A 130 -8.92 -1.74 -6.02
CA ALA A 130 -8.42 -0.44 -5.56
C ALA A 130 -6.92 -0.25 -5.83
N GLY A 131 -6.13 -1.30 -5.60
CA GLY A 131 -4.69 -1.31 -5.91
C GLY A 131 -4.37 -1.15 -7.38
N ILE A 132 -5.07 -1.89 -8.25
CA ILE A 132 -4.93 -1.78 -9.72
C ILE A 132 -5.26 -0.36 -10.17
N MET A 133 -6.38 0.20 -9.69
CA MET A 133 -6.79 1.55 -10.06
C MET A 133 -5.79 2.60 -9.57
N THR A 134 -5.24 2.43 -8.38
CA THR A 134 -4.18 3.30 -7.84
C THR A 134 -2.93 3.26 -8.71
N GLU A 135 -2.47 2.08 -9.14
CA GLU A 135 -1.32 1.95 -10.03
C GLU A 135 -1.57 2.58 -11.40
N LEU A 136 -2.75 2.37 -11.99
CA LEU A 136 -3.12 3.01 -13.26
C LEU A 136 -3.14 4.54 -13.14
N PHE A 137 -3.63 5.06 -12.01
CA PHE A 137 -3.62 6.50 -11.76
C PHE A 137 -2.20 7.04 -11.62
N ILE A 138 -1.30 6.31 -10.95
CA ILE A 138 0.11 6.69 -10.84
C ILE A 138 0.80 6.68 -12.21
N VAL A 139 0.48 5.73 -13.08
CA VAL A 139 0.95 5.72 -14.47
C VAL A 139 0.43 6.94 -15.23
N TYR A 140 -0.85 7.31 -15.04
CA TYR A 140 -1.42 8.51 -15.62
C TYR A 140 -0.73 9.78 -15.14
N LEU A 141 -0.51 9.95 -13.83
CA LEU A 141 0.20 11.09 -13.27
C LEU A 141 1.63 11.20 -13.81
N ARG A 142 2.34 10.06 -13.93
CA ARG A 142 3.68 10.01 -14.52
C ARG A 142 3.70 10.49 -15.97
N LYS A 143 2.70 10.12 -16.78
CA LYS A 143 2.57 10.61 -18.17
C LYS A 143 2.35 12.13 -18.24
N ASN A 144 1.86 12.73 -17.15
CA ASN A 144 1.69 14.18 -17.02
C ASN A 144 2.85 14.85 -16.23
N GLY A 145 3.99 14.17 -16.09
CA GLY A 145 5.19 14.73 -15.44
C GLY A 145 5.21 14.66 -13.91
N ILE A 146 4.22 14.03 -13.28
CA ILE A 146 4.12 13.91 -11.82
C ILE A 146 4.61 12.53 -11.38
N TYR A 147 5.72 12.49 -10.64
CA TYR A 147 6.36 11.24 -10.21
C TYR A 147 5.97 10.88 -8.78
N ILE A 148 4.95 10.03 -8.62
CA ILE A 148 4.54 9.59 -7.29
C ILE A 148 5.56 8.62 -6.70
N ARG A 149 6.07 8.95 -5.50
CA ARG A 149 6.99 8.13 -4.69
C ARG A 149 6.32 7.57 -3.44
N PHE A 150 5.28 8.25 -2.96
CA PHE A 150 4.54 7.87 -1.76
C PHE A 150 3.03 7.89 -2.00
N VAL A 151 2.30 7.01 -1.34
CA VAL A 151 0.83 7.00 -1.35
C VAL A 151 0.34 6.97 0.08
N LYS A 152 -0.62 7.84 0.43
CA LYS A 152 -1.13 7.97 1.80
C LYS A 152 -2.64 7.87 1.81
N LYS A 153 -3.21 7.20 2.81
CA LYS A 153 -4.67 7.05 2.96
C LYS A 153 -5.05 6.83 4.42
N GLN A 154 -6.22 7.30 4.83
CA GLN A 154 -6.81 6.91 6.10
C GLN A 154 -7.22 5.44 6.10
N THR A 155 -6.96 4.76 7.22
CA THR A 155 -7.49 3.42 7.47
C THR A 155 -8.83 3.52 8.18
N GLU A 156 -9.70 2.54 7.94
CA GLU A 156 -11.03 2.48 8.54
C GLU A 156 -11.27 1.07 9.09
N THR A 157 -12.05 0.98 10.17
CA THR A 157 -12.52 -0.32 10.67
C THR A 157 -13.66 -0.82 9.79
N PHE A 158 -13.51 -2.03 9.25
CA PHE A 158 -14.64 -2.78 8.70
C PHE A 158 -15.46 -3.37 9.85
N LEU A 159 -16.76 -3.10 9.85
CA LEU A 159 -17.71 -3.80 10.68
C LEU A 159 -17.83 -5.26 10.18
N PRO A 160 -18.12 -6.21 11.09
CA PRO A 160 -18.37 -7.58 10.70
C PRO A 160 -19.48 -7.64 9.63
N PRO A 161 -19.38 -8.56 8.65
CA PRO A 161 -20.28 -8.58 7.51
C PRO A 161 -21.72 -8.83 7.97
N PHE A 162 -22.63 -7.95 7.57
CA PHE A 162 -24.07 -8.20 7.67
C PHE A 162 -24.57 -8.53 6.27
N LYS A 163 -25.16 -9.72 6.09
CA LYS A 163 -25.73 -10.20 4.81
C LYS A 163 -24.77 -10.04 3.61
N ASN A 164 -23.57 -10.60 3.69
CA ASN A 164 -22.55 -10.62 2.61
C ASN A 164 -21.97 -9.25 2.21
N SER A 165 -22.19 -8.20 3.00
CA SER A 165 -21.55 -6.90 2.79
C SER A 165 -20.76 -6.48 4.03
N TYR A 166 -19.48 -6.14 3.83
CA TYR A 166 -18.71 -5.44 4.85
C TYR A 166 -19.18 -3.98 4.86
N GLN A 167 -19.66 -3.50 6.00
CA GLN A 167 -19.90 -2.08 6.20
C GLN A 167 -18.64 -1.42 6.75
N ARG A 168 -18.32 -0.23 6.28
CA ARG A 168 -17.26 0.59 6.86
C ARG A 168 -17.86 1.41 7.98
N LEU A 169 -17.19 1.46 9.13
CA LEU A 169 -17.63 2.31 10.26
C LEU A 169 -17.61 3.81 9.89
N GLY A 170 -16.88 4.19 8.83
CA GLY A 170 -16.74 5.58 8.38
C GLY A 170 -15.89 6.46 9.31
N ILE A 171 -15.26 5.86 10.32
CA ILE A 171 -14.40 6.54 11.27
C ILE A 171 -12.94 6.14 10.98
N PRO A 172 -12.08 7.10 10.62
CA PRO A 172 -10.65 6.87 10.47
C PRO A 172 -10.04 6.37 11.77
N ASN A 173 -9.29 5.26 11.71
CA ASN A 173 -8.60 4.67 12.87
C ASN A 173 -7.06 4.74 12.77
N GLY A 174 -6.55 5.39 11.73
CA GLY A 174 -5.15 5.73 11.53
C GLY A 174 -4.85 6.06 10.07
N THR A 175 -3.58 6.00 9.68
CA THR A 175 -3.14 6.36 8.32
C THR A 175 -2.10 5.37 7.80
N GLU A 176 -2.41 4.76 6.67
CA GLU A 176 -1.47 3.97 5.87
C GLU A 176 -0.64 4.87 4.98
N PHE A 177 0.63 4.50 4.84
CA PHE A 177 1.60 5.18 4.00
C PHE A 177 2.47 4.15 3.27
N THR A 178 2.40 4.16 1.95
CA THR A 178 3.14 3.25 1.08
C THR A 178 4.34 3.98 0.49
N ILE A 179 5.53 3.44 0.76
CA ILE A 179 6.80 3.88 0.16
C ILE A 179 7.04 3.01 -1.07
N ARG A 180 7.01 3.59 -2.26
CA ARG A 180 7.11 2.80 -3.50
C ARG A 180 8.54 2.28 -3.71
N TYR A 181 9.51 3.13 -3.44
CA TYR A 181 10.91 2.96 -3.80
C TYR A 181 11.79 2.82 -2.54
N PRO A 182 12.49 1.69 -2.34
CA PRO A 182 13.35 1.48 -1.17
C PRO A 182 14.44 2.55 -0.99
N GLU A 183 14.90 3.18 -2.07
CA GLU A 183 15.89 4.26 -2.04
C GLU A 183 15.41 5.53 -1.32
N ASP A 184 14.10 5.68 -1.10
CA ASP A 184 13.54 6.80 -0.33
C ASP A 184 13.70 6.63 1.19
N ILE A 185 14.14 5.45 1.62
CA ILE A 185 14.31 5.10 3.03
C ILE A 185 15.70 5.50 3.48
N LYS A 186 15.78 6.45 4.41
CA LYS A 186 17.05 6.94 4.97
C LYS A 186 17.58 6.06 6.08
N SER A 187 16.69 5.49 6.90
CA SER A 187 17.10 4.62 8.00
C SER A 187 15.98 3.69 8.43
N ILE A 188 16.36 2.52 8.93
CA ILE A 188 15.46 1.51 9.48
C ILE A 188 16.02 1.10 10.83
N LYS A 189 15.16 1.04 11.85
CA LYS A 189 15.52 0.54 13.17
C LYS A 189 14.42 -0.32 13.74
N GLN A 190 14.77 -1.28 14.59
CA GLN A 190 13.79 -2.02 15.36
C GLN A 190 13.05 -1.07 16.30
N TYR A 191 11.72 -1.19 16.35
CA TYR A 191 10.89 -0.47 17.30
C TYR A 191 10.60 -1.38 18.49
N SER A 192 10.91 -0.90 19.69
CA SER A 192 10.50 -1.53 20.94
C SER A 192 9.32 -0.78 21.51
N PHE A 193 8.22 -1.48 21.75
CA PHE A 193 7.16 -0.96 22.60
C PHE A 193 7.76 -0.77 23.98
N LYS A 194 7.72 0.46 24.51
CA LYS A 194 8.03 0.66 25.92
C LYS A 194 6.98 -0.13 26.71
N GLU A 195 7.41 -0.92 27.68
CA GLU A 195 6.49 -1.47 28.66
C GLU A 195 5.76 -0.28 29.31
N GLU A 196 4.44 -0.22 29.12
CA GLU A 196 3.61 0.67 29.91
C GLU A 196 3.74 0.19 31.35
N SER A 197 4.34 1.03 32.19
CA SER A 197 4.56 0.80 33.63
C SER A 197 3.27 1.03 34.40
#